data_AF-A0A2V8TK79-F1
#
_entry.id   AF-A0A2V8TK79-F1
#
_cell.length_a   1.000
_cell.length_b   1.000
_cell.length_c   1.000
_cell.angle_alpha   90.00
_cell.angle_beta   90.00
_cell.angle_gamma   90.00
#
_symmetry.space_group_name_H-M   'P 1'
#
loop_
_entity.id
_entity.type
_entity.pdbx_description
1 polymer ?
#
loop_
_entity_poly.entity_id
_entity_poly.type
_entity_poly.pdbx_seq_one_letter_code
_entity_poly.pdbx_strand_id
1 'polypeptide(L)'
;MCITSYELENSYPRIWKDDHASDLAPAGDEPAWKVALATCAAPIFFPGTQVLGGDSHVDGGLFANNPALIGLTEAVRYFRQPLERIRILSVGAGERAERISYEKARRMGVWFWRTAAIEHMMIAQARIAHEIARRLLGPEQYTRVNVPLERPYALDDYAAARNLIEPGAQAARVRYTDLIQRFFSSAAVIGREQKSTVQTLRRGDRPRRNS
;
A
#
# COMPACT_ATOMS: atom_id res chain seq x y z
N MET A 1 -9.53 1.06 -6.53
CA MET A 1 -8.82 1.50 -5.30
C MET A 1 -8.42 0.26 -4.52
N CYS A 2 -7.29 0.26 -3.83
CA CYS A 2 -6.86 -0.86 -2.98
C CYS A 2 -6.33 -0.31 -1.67
N ILE A 3 -6.90 -0.74 -0.55
CA ILE A 3 -6.48 -0.36 0.81
C ILE A 3 -6.22 -1.66 1.58
N THR A 4 -5.15 -1.72 2.38
CA THR A 4 -4.71 -2.97 3.01
C THR A 4 -4.96 -2.97 4.51
N SER A 5 -5.45 -4.07 5.05
CA SER A 5 -5.45 -4.35 6.49
C SER A 5 -5.06 -5.81 6.72
N TYR A 6 -4.71 -6.18 7.93
CA TYR A 6 -4.44 -7.56 8.31
C TYR A 6 -5.51 -8.02 9.29
N GLU A 7 -6.21 -9.09 8.94
CA GLU A 7 -7.30 -9.67 9.72
C GLU A 7 -6.72 -10.71 10.68
N LEU A 8 -6.95 -10.53 11.97
CA LEU A 8 -6.28 -11.26 13.04
C LEU A 8 -6.90 -12.63 13.31
N GLU A 9 -8.22 -12.79 13.22
CA GLU A 9 -8.89 -14.04 13.60
C GLU A 9 -8.52 -15.18 12.65
N ASN A 10 -8.44 -14.91 11.35
CA ASN A 10 -8.03 -15.89 10.34
C ASN A 10 -6.58 -15.70 9.88
N SER A 11 -5.84 -14.76 10.49
CA SER A 11 -4.45 -14.46 10.14
C SER A 11 -4.25 -14.15 8.65
N TYR A 12 -5.18 -13.39 8.07
CA TYR A 12 -5.30 -13.25 6.62
C TYR A 12 -5.10 -11.79 6.15
N PRO A 13 -4.27 -11.54 5.11
CA PRO A 13 -4.15 -10.23 4.49
C PRO A 13 -5.46 -9.82 3.80
N ARG A 14 -6.01 -8.66 4.16
CA ARG A 14 -7.22 -8.11 3.54
C ARG A 14 -6.87 -6.94 2.64
N ILE A 15 -7.44 -6.96 1.43
CA ILE A 15 -7.32 -5.87 0.46
C ILE A 15 -8.74 -5.38 0.17
N TRP A 16 -9.07 -4.19 0.67
CA TRP A 16 -10.33 -3.50 0.44
C TRP A 16 -10.31 -2.82 -0.93
N LYS A 17 -11.25 -3.19 -1.79
CA LYS A 17 -11.32 -2.74 -3.18
C LYS A 17 -12.73 -2.93 -3.73
N ASP A 18 -13.05 -2.24 -4.83
CA ASP A 18 -14.33 -2.42 -5.51
C ASP A 18 -14.45 -3.88 -6.01
N ASP A 19 -15.66 -4.45 -5.97
CA ASP A 19 -15.98 -5.81 -6.48
C ASP A 19 -16.00 -5.86 -8.02
N HIS A 20 -14.85 -5.57 -8.65
CA HIS A 20 -14.72 -5.44 -10.09
C HIS A 20 -14.39 -6.75 -10.83
N ALA A 21 -14.35 -7.88 -10.12
CA ALA A 21 -14.23 -9.21 -10.69
C ALA A 21 -14.94 -10.25 -9.80
N SER A 22 -15.40 -11.35 -10.39
CA SER A 22 -16.20 -12.38 -9.72
C SER A 22 -15.40 -13.33 -8.83
N ASP A 23 -14.10 -13.46 -9.06
CA ASP A 23 -13.16 -14.26 -8.28
C ASP A 23 -12.56 -13.50 -7.09
N LEU A 24 -12.92 -12.23 -6.91
CA LEU A 24 -12.51 -11.45 -5.75
C LEU A 24 -13.37 -11.77 -4.53
N ALA A 25 -12.71 -11.91 -3.38
CA ALA A 25 -13.42 -11.89 -2.10
C ALA A 25 -14.18 -10.56 -1.99
N PRO A 26 -15.48 -10.57 -1.68
CA PRO A 26 -16.24 -9.35 -1.54
C PRO A 26 -15.58 -8.42 -0.53
N ALA A 27 -15.16 -7.26 -1.01
CA ALA A 27 -14.79 -6.15 -0.15
C ALA A 27 -15.97 -5.19 -0.29
N GLY A 28 -16.96 -5.36 0.59
CA GLY A 28 -18.27 -4.71 0.45
C GLY A 28 -18.21 -3.20 0.35
N ASP A 29 -19.38 -2.57 0.15
CA ASP A 29 -19.58 -1.11 0.18
C ASP A 29 -19.44 -0.54 1.62
N GLU A 30 -18.37 -0.93 2.31
CA GLU A 30 -18.11 -0.50 3.67
C GLU A 30 -17.76 0.99 3.72
N PRO A 31 -18.14 1.70 4.80
CA PRO A 31 -17.79 3.10 4.96
C PRO A 31 -16.27 3.29 4.87
N ALA A 32 -15.83 4.20 4.00
CA ALA A 32 -14.41 4.46 3.76
C ALA A 32 -13.64 4.79 5.04
N TRP A 33 -14.29 5.42 6.03
CA TRP A 33 -13.67 5.73 7.32
C TRP A 33 -13.35 4.48 8.15
N LYS A 34 -14.14 3.39 8.06
CA LYS A 34 -13.85 2.13 8.75
C LYS A 34 -12.63 1.46 8.13
N VAL A 35 -12.59 1.42 6.80
CA VAL A 35 -11.46 0.87 6.05
C VAL A 35 -10.19 1.69 6.33
N ALA A 36 -10.32 3.02 6.39
CA ALA A 36 -9.23 3.91 6.79
C ALA A 36 -8.77 3.67 8.23
N LEU A 37 -9.68 3.40 9.16
CA LEU A 37 -9.34 3.07 10.54
C LEU A 37 -8.58 1.74 10.61
N ALA A 38 -9.03 0.73 9.87
CA ALA A 38 -8.38 -0.59 9.82
C ALA A 38 -6.98 -0.56 9.22
N THR A 39 -6.78 0.14 8.11
CA THR A 39 -5.44 0.27 7.51
C THR A 39 -4.46 1.07 8.36
N CYS A 40 -4.92 1.87 9.31
CA CYS A 40 -4.08 2.71 10.18
C CYS A 40 -3.98 2.17 11.62
N ALA A 41 -4.61 1.05 11.93
CA ALA A 41 -4.63 0.46 13.27
C ALA A 41 -3.30 -0.25 13.58
N ALA A 42 -2.22 0.52 13.63
CA ALA A 42 -0.86 0.02 13.80
C ALA A 42 -0.72 -0.72 15.14
N PRO A 43 -0.21 -1.97 15.13
CA PRO A 43 0.06 -2.69 16.37
C PRO A 43 0.94 -1.85 17.29
N ILE A 44 0.73 -1.98 18.61
CA ILE A 44 1.38 -1.21 19.68
C ILE A 44 0.80 0.21 19.85
N PHE A 45 0.36 0.88 18.78
CA PHE A 45 -0.18 2.24 18.86
C PHE A 45 -1.70 2.29 19.03
N PHE A 46 -2.42 1.41 18.33
CA PHE A 46 -3.88 1.44 18.29
C PHE A 46 -4.48 0.06 18.58
N PRO A 47 -5.70 0.00 19.16
CA PRO A 47 -6.45 -1.24 19.26
C PRO A 47 -6.82 -1.76 17.86
N GLY A 48 -7.04 -3.08 17.77
CA GLY A 48 -7.67 -3.68 16.59
C GLY A 48 -9.05 -3.08 16.33
N THR A 49 -9.46 -3.08 15.07
CA THR A 49 -10.68 -2.40 14.60
C THR A 49 -11.59 -3.41 13.93
N GLN A 50 -12.90 -3.19 14.04
CA GLN A 50 -13.87 -4.02 13.32
C GLN A 50 -14.33 -3.27 12.08
N VAL A 51 -14.32 -3.94 10.94
CA VAL A 51 -14.91 -3.41 9.71
C VAL A 51 -16.26 -4.07 9.50
N LEU A 52 -16.29 -5.39 9.54
CA LEU A 52 -17.50 -6.22 9.51
C LEU A 52 -17.84 -6.74 10.92
N GLY A 53 -19.07 -7.23 11.09
CA GLY A 53 -19.49 -7.78 12.38
C GLY A 53 -18.65 -9.00 12.75
N GLY A 54 -17.89 -8.90 13.85
CA GLY A 54 -17.12 -10.00 14.41
C GLY A 54 -15.78 -10.26 13.71
N ASP A 55 -15.25 -9.34 12.90
CA ASP A 55 -13.85 -9.40 12.46
C ASP A 55 -12.93 -8.53 13.33
N SER A 56 -11.61 -8.70 13.19
CA SER A 56 -10.62 -7.88 13.87
C SER A 56 -9.45 -7.55 12.96
N HIS A 57 -9.29 -6.27 12.62
CA HIS A 57 -8.28 -5.77 11.69
C HIS A 57 -7.26 -4.87 12.36
N VAL A 58 -6.02 -5.00 11.90
CA VAL A 58 -4.91 -4.09 12.20
C VAL A 58 -4.28 -3.58 10.89
N ASP A 59 -3.34 -2.66 11.02
CA ASP A 59 -2.65 -1.99 9.92
C ASP A 59 -2.07 -2.99 8.90
N GLY A 60 -2.39 -2.76 7.62
CA GLY A 60 -1.92 -3.58 6.50
C GLY A 60 -0.42 -3.41 6.21
N GLY A 61 0.19 -2.38 6.78
CA GLY A 61 1.63 -2.17 6.85
C GLY A 61 2.37 -3.42 7.32
N LEU A 62 1.76 -4.27 8.16
CA LEU A 62 2.31 -5.59 8.55
C LEU A 62 2.80 -6.44 7.36
N PHE A 63 2.11 -6.41 6.22
CA PHE A 63 2.47 -7.21 5.04
C PHE A 63 2.65 -6.39 3.75
N ALA A 64 2.10 -5.18 3.68
CA ALA A 64 2.11 -4.33 2.50
C ALA A 64 2.43 -2.86 2.83
N ASN A 65 3.58 -2.61 3.44
CA ASN A 65 4.10 -1.26 3.70
C ASN A 65 4.57 -0.56 2.39
N ASN A 66 4.61 -1.31 1.29
CA ASN A 66 4.69 -0.80 -0.06
C ASN A 66 3.72 -1.60 -0.96
N PRO A 67 2.49 -1.12 -1.17
CA PRO A 67 1.45 -1.85 -1.92
C PRO A 67 1.64 -1.77 -3.45
N ALA A 68 2.81 -1.36 -3.95
CA ALA A 68 3.05 -1.23 -5.39
C ALA A 68 2.80 -2.52 -6.16
N LEU A 69 3.19 -3.67 -5.60
CA LEU A 69 2.94 -4.97 -6.23
C LEU A 69 1.46 -5.35 -6.23
N ILE A 70 0.70 -4.95 -5.21
CA ILE A 70 -0.76 -5.15 -5.21
C ILE A 70 -1.36 -4.39 -6.39
N GLY A 71 -1.03 -3.10 -6.54
CA GLY A 71 -1.49 -2.30 -7.68
C GLY A 71 -1.07 -2.88 -9.04
N LEU A 72 0.16 -3.39 -9.15
CA LEU A 72 0.64 -4.04 -10.36
C LEU A 72 -0.16 -5.29 -10.70
N THR A 73 -0.40 -6.17 -9.72
CA THR A 73 -1.20 -7.38 -9.90
C THR A 73 -2.62 -7.03 -10.34
N GLU A 74 -3.24 -6.00 -9.77
CA GLU A 74 -4.58 -5.57 -10.18
C GLU A 74 -4.61 -5.10 -11.64
N ALA A 75 -3.64 -4.27 -12.04
CA ALA A 75 -3.52 -3.76 -13.40
C ALA A 75 -3.36 -4.88 -14.43
N VAL A 76 -2.52 -5.88 -14.13
CA VAL A 76 -2.27 -7.02 -15.03
C VAL A 76 -3.43 -8.00 -15.05
N ARG A 77 -3.88 -8.47 -13.88
CA ARG A 77 -4.86 -9.56 -13.76
C ARG A 77 -6.27 -9.11 -14.10
N TYR A 78 -6.71 -7.99 -13.53
CA TYR A 78 -8.11 -7.59 -13.59
C TYR A 78 -8.36 -6.54 -14.67
N PHE A 79 -7.44 -5.58 -14.84
CA PHE A 79 -7.55 -4.59 -15.92
C PHE A 79 -6.89 -5.02 -17.23
N ARG A 80 -6.30 -6.23 -17.27
CA ARG A 80 -5.70 -6.86 -18.47
C ARG A 80 -4.71 -5.95 -19.20
N GLN A 81 -4.00 -5.11 -18.44
CA GLN A 81 -2.98 -4.25 -19.03
C GLN A 81 -1.67 -5.02 -19.17
N PRO A 82 -1.03 -4.98 -20.35
CA PRO A 82 0.30 -5.55 -20.51
C PRO A 82 1.32 -4.71 -19.72
N LEU A 83 2.39 -5.35 -19.24
CA LEU A 83 3.36 -4.70 -18.34
C LEU A 83 3.92 -3.41 -18.92
N GLU A 84 4.14 -3.35 -20.24
CA GLU A 84 4.71 -2.22 -20.99
C GLU A 84 3.81 -0.97 -20.94
N ARG A 85 2.51 -1.15 -20.68
CA ARG A 85 1.54 -0.05 -20.56
C ARG A 85 1.31 0.39 -19.12
N ILE A 86 1.95 -0.26 -18.15
CA ILE A 86 1.78 0.07 -16.74
C ILE A 86 2.90 1.01 -16.31
N ARG A 87 2.53 2.09 -15.63
CA ARG A 87 3.46 2.97 -14.92
C ARG A 87 3.03 3.06 -13.46
N ILE A 88 3.99 3.02 -12.53
CA ILE A 88 3.76 3.12 -11.10
C ILE A 88 4.58 4.26 -10.51
N LEU A 89 3.87 5.21 -9.91
CA LEU A 89 4.44 6.19 -8.99
C LEU A 89 4.20 5.68 -7.56
N SER A 90 5.27 5.24 -6.90
CA SER A 90 5.26 4.83 -5.50
C SER A 90 5.72 6.00 -4.62
N VAL A 91 4.92 6.41 -3.65
CA VAL A 91 5.25 7.50 -2.72
C VAL A 91 5.41 6.89 -1.32
N GLY A 92 6.59 7.08 -0.72
CA GLY A 92 6.86 6.63 0.64
C GLY A 92 6.80 7.80 1.64
N ALA A 93 6.64 7.47 2.93
CA ALA A 93 6.58 8.43 4.03
C ALA A 93 7.96 8.92 4.52
N GLY A 94 9.00 8.67 3.71
CA GLY A 94 10.39 8.82 4.13
C GLY A 94 10.99 7.47 4.54
N GLU A 95 12.31 7.38 4.45
CA GLU A 95 13.03 6.18 4.84
C GLU A 95 14.31 6.55 5.56
N ARG A 96 14.54 5.88 6.67
CA ARG A 96 15.85 5.75 7.27
C ARG A 96 16.22 4.28 7.19
N ALA A 97 17.43 4.00 6.75
CA ALA A 97 17.99 2.69 6.98
C ALA A 97 18.28 2.57 8.48
N GLU A 98 17.43 1.87 9.22
CA GLU A 98 17.85 1.38 10.52
C GLU A 98 19.07 0.47 10.27
N ARG A 99 20.21 0.85 10.85
CA ARG A 99 21.49 0.15 10.68
C ARG A 99 21.93 -0.33 12.04
N ILE A 100 21.82 -1.63 12.25
CA ILE A 100 22.37 -2.31 13.41
C ILE A 100 23.75 -2.80 13.01
N SER A 101 24.80 -2.34 13.70
CA SER A 101 26.16 -2.81 13.45
C SER A 101 26.30 -4.28 13.85
N TYR A 102 27.23 -4.99 13.21
CA TYR A 102 27.52 -6.39 13.55
C TYR A 102 27.80 -6.58 15.05
N GLU A 103 28.61 -5.70 15.64
CA GLU A 103 28.95 -5.73 17.06
C GLU A 103 27.75 -5.57 17.99
N LYS A 104 26.76 -4.77 17.58
CA LYS A 104 25.51 -4.62 18.32
C LYS A 104 24.62 -5.86 18.12
N ALA A 105 24.44 -6.29 16.87
CA ALA A 105 23.61 -7.43 16.50
C ALA A 105 23.99 -8.71 17.26
N ARG A 106 25.29 -9.01 17.37
CA ARG A 106 25.78 -10.22 18.06
C ARG A 106 25.57 -10.20 19.58
N ARG A 107 25.25 -9.04 20.17
CA ARG A 107 25.01 -8.86 21.61
C ARG A 107 23.53 -8.61 21.94
N MET A 108 22.67 -8.52 20.92
CA MET A 108 21.25 -8.25 21.12
C MET A 108 20.53 -9.48 21.67
N GLY A 109 19.82 -9.27 22.79
CA GLY A 109 18.89 -10.25 23.35
C GLY A 109 17.44 -10.02 22.91
N VAL A 110 16.54 -10.90 23.37
CA VAL A 110 15.10 -10.91 23.02
C VAL A 110 14.46 -9.53 23.18
N TRP A 111 14.79 -8.80 24.24
CA TRP A 111 14.22 -7.48 24.53
C TRP A 111 14.54 -6.41 23.48
N PHE A 112 15.73 -6.47 22.88
CA PHE A 112 16.11 -5.54 21.83
C PHE A 112 15.58 -6.01 20.47
N TRP A 113 15.60 -7.33 20.24
CA TRP A 113 15.05 -7.92 19.01
C TRP A 113 13.54 -7.72 18.86
N ARG A 114 12.75 -7.64 19.94
CA ARG A 114 11.29 -7.50 19.84
C ARG A 114 10.84 -6.27 19.03
N THR A 115 11.50 -5.13 19.19
CA THR A 115 11.16 -3.89 18.48
C THR A 115 11.90 -3.80 17.16
N ALA A 116 13.19 -4.14 17.16
CA ALA A 116 14.02 -4.12 15.95
C ALA A 116 13.52 -5.10 14.88
N ALA A 117 12.99 -6.25 15.27
CA ALA A 117 12.44 -7.23 14.32
C ALA A 117 11.24 -6.67 13.56
N ILE A 118 10.31 -6.00 14.25
CA ILE A 118 9.13 -5.39 13.61
C ILE A 118 9.59 -4.31 12.62
N GLU A 119 10.44 -3.38 13.05
CA GLU A 119 10.95 -2.31 12.18
C GLU A 119 11.70 -2.85 10.96
N HIS A 120 12.61 -3.81 11.16
CA HIS A 120 13.33 -4.44 10.06
C HIS A 120 12.44 -5.26 9.14
N MET A 121 11.40 -5.93 9.63
CA MET A 121 10.43 -6.63 8.79
C MET A 121 9.68 -5.65 7.89
N MET A 122 9.22 -4.52 8.45
CA MET A 122 8.55 -3.46 7.68
C MET A 122 9.46 -2.85 6.60
N ILE A 123 10.73 -2.61 6.93
CA ILE A 123 11.72 -2.11 5.96
C ILE A 123 11.98 -3.17 4.88
N ALA A 124 12.20 -4.43 5.27
CA ALA A 124 12.54 -5.51 4.36
C ALA A 124 11.42 -5.76 3.33
N GLN A 125 10.16 -5.86 3.77
CA GLN A 125 9.04 -6.08 2.86
C GLN A 125 8.75 -4.87 1.96
N ALA A 126 8.92 -3.64 2.46
CA ALA A 126 8.78 -2.44 1.62
C ALA A 126 9.86 -2.38 0.53
N ARG A 127 11.10 -2.72 0.89
CA ARG A 127 12.25 -2.77 -0.02
C ARG A 127 12.11 -3.88 -1.06
N ILE A 128 11.76 -5.10 -0.66
CA ILE A 128 11.63 -6.19 -1.64
C ILE A 128 10.50 -5.92 -2.63
N ALA A 129 9.38 -5.32 -2.18
CA ALA A 129 8.30 -4.90 -3.08
C ALA A 129 8.76 -3.84 -4.08
N HIS A 130 9.56 -2.86 -3.64
CA HIS A 130 10.20 -1.86 -4.51
C HIS A 130 11.13 -2.52 -5.54
N GLU A 131 12.00 -3.41 -5.06
CA GLU A 131 13.01 -4.12 -5.85
C GLU A 131 12.38 -5.03 -6.92
N ILE A 132 11.29 -5.72 -6.61
CA ILE A 132 10.55 -6.53 -7.57
C ILE A 132 9.85 -5.62 -8.58
N ALA A 133 9.12 -4.60 -8.11
CA ALA A 133 8.37 -3.70 -8.98
C ALA A 133 9.28 -3.00 -10.01
N ARG A 134 10.44 -2.50 -9.60
CA ARG A 134 11.42 -1.84 -10.50
C ARG A 134 12.17 -2.79 -11.44
N ARG A 135 12.08 -4.11 -11.23
CA ARG A 135 12.66 -5.13 -12.14
C ARG A 135 11.62 -5.61 -13.14
N LEU A 136 10.36 -5.72 -12.71
CA LEU A 136 9.23 -6.02 -13.59
C LEU A 136 8.89 -4.83 -14.50
N LEU A 137 9.06 -3.62 -14.00
CA LEU A 137 8.79 -2.38 -14.71
C LEU A 137 10.12 -1.67 -14.98
N GLY A 138 10.32 -1.18 -16.22
CA GLY A 138 11.54 -0.45 -16.58
C GLY A 138 11.71 0.88 -15.83
N PRO A 139 12.90 1.52 -15.92
CA PRO A 139 13.21 2.78 -15.24
C PRO A 139 12.23 3.92 -15.58
N GLU A 140 11.69 3.92 -16.80
CA GLU A 140 10.69 4.88 -17.27
C GLU A 140 9.28 4.59 -16.75
N GLN A 141 9.01 3.38 -16.28
CA GLN A 141 7.70 2.94 -15.84
C GLN A 141 7.52 3.01 -14.33
N TYR A 142 8.58 2.77 -13.56
CA TYR A 142 8.51 2.75 -12.10
C TYR A 142 9.34 3.87 -11.48
N THR A 143 8.69 4.73 -10.72
CA THR A 143 9.37 5.76 -9.91
C THR A 143 8.94 5.62 -8.47
N ARG A 144 9.92 5.54 -7.56
CA ARG A 144 9.68 5.65 -6.11
C ARG A 144 10.20 6.99 -5.59
N VAL A 145 9.31 7.80 -5.04
CA VAL A 145 9.65 9.00 -4.29
C VAL A 145 9.64 8.63 -2.82
N ASN A 146 10.82 8.42 -2.25
CA ASN A 146 10.98 8.15 -0.82
C ASN A 146 12.17 8.97 -0.31
N VAL A 147 11.93 9.88 0.63
CA VAL A 147 12.94 10.86 1.06
C VAL A 147 13.81 10.26 2.16
N PRO A 148 15.15 10.26 2.02
CA PRO A 148 16.02 9.87 3.12
C PRO A 148 15.87 10.84 4.29
N LEU A 149 15.63 10.32 5.49
CA LEU A 149 15.45 11.13 6.70
C LEU A 149 16.77 11.26 7.48
N GLU A 150 17.14 12.49 7.83
CA GLU A 150 18.38 12.79 8.58
C GLU A 150 18.31 12.37 10.05
N ARG A 151 17.11 12.34 10.63
CA ARG A 151 16.86 11.98 12.03
C ARG A 151 15.65 11.04 12.15
N PRO A 152 15.56 10.25 13.24
CA PRO A 152 14.34 9.49 13.51
C PRO A 152 13.14 10.41 13.74
N TYR A 153 11.99 9.95 13.25
CA TYR A 153 10.68 10.47 13.59
C TYR A 153 9.87 9.30 14.13
N ALA A 154 9.42 9.39 15.38
CA ALA A 154 8.53 8.38 15.94
C ALA A 154 7.17 8.47 15.23
N LEU A 155 6.51 7.32 15.04
CA LEU A 155 5.22 7.26 14.31
C LEU A 155 4.11 8.04 15.02
N ASP A 156 4.19 8.17 16.35
CA ASP A 156 3.26 8.88 17.22
C ASP A 156 3.65 10.34 17.50
N ASP A 157 4.80 10.82 17.01
CA ASP A 157 5.25 12.20 17.21
C ASP A 157 4.74 13.14 16.10
N TYR A 158 3.47 13.52 16.22
CA TYR A 158 2.82 14.43 15.27
C TYR A 158 3.46 15.83 15.23
N ALA A 159 4.09 16.27 16.32
CA ALA A 159 4.71 17.58 16.41
C ALA A 159 6.00 17.61 15.58
N ALA A 160 6.85 16.58 15.73
CA ALA A 160 8.04 16.43 14.91
C ALA A 160 7.68 16.16 13.45
N ALA A 161 6.63 15.39 13.16
CA ALA A 161 6.20 15.05 11.80
C ALA A 161 5.93 16.28 10.92
N ARG A 162 5.57 17.44 11.49
CA ARG A 162 5.43 18.70 10.74
C ARG A 162 6.72 19.12 10.01
N ASN A 163 7.87 18.73 10.53
CA ASN A 163 9.17 18.99 9.89
C ASN A 163 9.38 18.14 8.62
N LEU A 164 8.52 17.16 8.33
CA LEU A 164 8.57 16.36 7.11
C LEU A 164 7.94 17.08 5.90
N ILE A 165 7.21 18.18 6.12
CA ILE A 165 6.59 18.97 5.04
C ILE A 165 7.67 19.52 4.10
N GLU A 166 8.71 20.14 4.64
CA GLU A 166 9.77 20.74 3.81
C GLU A 166 10.55 19.72 2.96
N PRO A 167 11.10 18.61 3.52
CA PRO A 167 11.81 17.63 2.70
C PRO A 167 10.89 16.95 1.68
N GLY A 168 9.59 16.75 2.00
CA GLY A 168 8.59 16.29 1.04
C GLY A 168 8.35 17.28 -0.10
N ALA A 169 8.16 18.56 0.23
CA ALA A 169 7.97 19.63 -0.74
C ALA A 169 9.21 19.82 -1.63
N GLN A 170 10.41 19.76 -1.06
CA GLN A 170 11.66 19.81 -1.81
C GLN A 170 11.78 18.62 -2.77
N ALA A 171 11.49 17.40 -2.30
CA ALA A 171 11.51 16.20 -3.14
C ALA A 171 10.50 16.27 -4.30
N ALA A 172 9.34 16.89 -4.07
CA ALA A 172 8.34 17.16 -5.10
C ALA A 172 8.84 18.21 -6.11
N ARG A 173 9.38 19.35 -5.65
CA ARG A 173 9.92 20.41 -6.52
C ARG A 173 11.01 19.89 -7.45
N VAL A 174 11.97 19.14 -6.91
CA VAL A 174 13.11 18.58 -7.68
C VAL A 174 12.63 17.63 -8.78
N ARG A 175 11.57 16.86 -8.52
CA ARG A 175 11.06 15.84 -9.46
C ARG A 175 9.85 16.29 -10.27
N TYR A 176 9.35 17.51 -10.06
CA TYR A 176 8.06 17.96 -10.56
C TYR A 176 7.94 17.79 -12.07
N THR A 177 8.93 18.30 -12.83
CA THR A 177 8.93 18.25 -14.30
C THR A 177 8.87 16.82 -14.82
N ASP A 178 9.70 15.92 -14.28
CA ASP A 178 9.73 14.51 -14.66
C ASP A 178 8.40 13.80 -14.33
N LEU A 179 7.90 13.99 -13.11
CA LEU A 179 6.69 13.33 -12.64
C LEU A 179 5.45 13.76 -13.43
N ILE A 180 5.31 15.06 -13.72
CA ILE A 180 4.20 15.57 -14.52
C ILE A 180 4.22 14.95 -15.91
N GLN A 181 5.38 14.95 -16.59
CA GLN A 181 5.51 14.40 -17.93
C GLN A 181 5.19 12.90 -17.97
N ARG A 182 5.64 12.14 -16.98
CA ARG A 182 5.52 10.67 -16.98
C ARG A 182 4.19 10.14 -16.45
N PHE A 183 3.59 10.80 -15.46
CA PHE A 183 2.44 10.24 -14.72
C PHE A 183 1.17 11.08 -14.79
N PHE A 184 1.24 12.39 -15.08
CA PHE A 184 0.09 13.31 -14.99
C PHE A 184 -0.26 14.03 -16.30
N SER A 185 0.51 13.80 -17.37
CA SER A 185 0.31 14.43 -18.69
C SER A 185 -0.85 13.85 -19.50
N SER A 186 -1.42 12.72 -19.05
CA SER A 186 -2.55 12.05 -19.72
C SER A 186 -3.65 11.73 -18.71
N ALA A 187 -4.89 11.78 -19.16
CA ALA A 187 -6.03 11.39 -18.33
C ALA A 187 -5.94 9.90 -18.00
N ALA A 188 -6.28 9.54 -16.75
CA ALA A 188 -6.36 8.14 -16.35
C ALA A 188 -7.46 7.42 -17.16
N VAL A 189 -7.05 6.54 -18.06
CA VAL A 189 -7.93 5.86 -19.03
C VAL A 189 -8.92 4.88 -18.36
N ILE A 190 -8.62 4.41 -17.14
CA ILE A 190 -9.24 3.19 -16.56
C ILE A 190 -10.20 3.49 -15.38
N GLY A 191 -10.36 4.75 -14.95
CA GLY A 191 -10.98 5.05 -13.64
C GLY A 191 -12.51 5.10 -13.54
N ARG A 192 -13.24 5.41 -14.63
CA ARG A 192 -14.71 5.66 -14.57
C ARG A 192 -15.53 4.88 -15.59
N GLU A 193 -15.06 4.74 -16.83
CA GLU A 193 -15.89 4.19 -17.91
C GLU A 193 -15.95 2.65 -17.91
N GLN A 194 -14.86 1.97 -17.55
CA GLN A 194 -14.85 0.51 -17.37
C GLN A 194 -15.62 0.04 -16.14
N LYS A 195 -15.96 0.93 -15.19
CA LYS A 195 -16.89 0.59 -14.09
C LYS A 195 -18.24 0.16 -14.64
N SER A 196 -18.72 0.83 -15.69
CA SER A 196 -19.98 0.48 -16.35
C SER A 196 -19.87 -0.84 -17.11
N THR A 197 -18.79 -1.08 -17.85
CA THR A 197 -18.57 -2.31 -18.63
C THR A 197 -18.47 -3.55 -17.72
N VAL A 198 -17.75 -3.44 -16.60
CA VAL A 198 -17.66 -4.50 -15.58
C VAL A 198 -19.01 -4.72 -14.88
N GLN A 199 -19.75 -3.65 -14.57
CA GLN A 199 -21.11 -3.77 -14.01
C GLN A 199 -22.11 -4.38 -15.01
N THR A 200 -21.94 -4.13 -16.31
CA THR A 200 -22.81 -4.66 -17.38
C THR A 200 -22.58 -6.16 -17.58
N LEU A 201 -21.32 -6.62 -17.51
CA LEU A 201 -20.98 -8.05 -17.45
C LEU A 201 -21.69 -8.75 -16.27
N ARG A 202 -21.73 -8.11 -15.09
CA ARG A 202 -22.47 -8.61 -13.90
C ARG A 202 -23.99 -8.67 -14.06
N ARG A 203 -24.60 -7.87 -14.94
CA ARG A 203 -26.06 -7.93 -15.22
C ARG A 203 -26.43 -9.05 -16.19
N GLY A 204 -25.50 -9.49 -17.04
CA GLY A 204 -25.69 -10.61 -17.96
C GLY A 204 -25.73 -11.98 -17.29
N ASP A 205 -25.01 -12.15 -16.17
CA ASP A 205 -24.83 -13.44 -15.48
C ASP A 205 -25.81 -13.70 -14.31
N ARG A 206 -26.84 -12.86 -14.11
CA ARG A 206 -27.87 -13.18 -13.11
C ARG A 206 -28.83 -14.24 -13.69
N PRO A 207 -28.90 -15.46 -13.15
CA PRO A 207 -30.01 -16.35 -13.49
C PRO A 207 -31.31 -15.65 -13.11
N ARG A 208 -32.22 -15.53 -14.08
CA ARG A 208 -33.59 -15.08 -13.81
C ARG A 208 -34.15 -15.98 -12.72
N ARG A 209 -34.37 -15.42 -11.53
CA ARG A 209 -35.18 -16.09 -10.50
C ARG A 209 -36.57 -16.23 -11.10
N ASN A 210 -36.93 -17.45 -11.50
CA ASN A 210 -38.29 -17.76 -11.90
C ASN A 210 -39.20 -17.57 -10.68
N SER A 211 -40.31 -16.90 -10.97
CA SER A 211 -41.50 -16.64 -10.15
C SER A 211 -42.06 -17.89 -9.49
#